data_AF-A0AAE0NE79-F1
#
_entry.id   AF-A0AAE0NE79-F1
#
_cell.length_a   1.000
_cell.length_b   1.000
_cell.length_c   1.000
_cell.angle_alpha   90.00
_cell.angle_beta   90.00
_cell.angle_gamma   90.00
#
_symmetry.space_group_name_H-M   'P 1'
#
loop_
_entity.id
_entity.type
_entity.pdbx_description
1 polymer ?
#
loop_
_entity_poly.entity_id
_entity_poly.type
_entity_poly.pdbx_seq_one_letter_code
_entity_poly.pdbx_strand_id
1 'polypeptide(L)'
;MIAVVTFRAKNTFIASLRWTENWSARILEDKLFLSATRTVNGTGQELRDAIDKGRYSICGHVDMAMVSALHPSTLSTGLFVPCRDAIESCNRCLTDYTTTAEQRFINIKDGKLNLTRACWLITVTSYHRLGSGRSPLDVKWHALATRGIRDLRTTPRDMIRYPQGTVREVWKEGEKA
;
A
#
# COMPACT_ATOMS: atom_id res chain seq x y z
N MET A 1 14.47 0.50 23.74
CA MET A 1 14.07 1.88 23.42
C MET A 1 13.57 1.89 21.99
N ILE A 2 12.28 2.16 21.77
CA ILE A 2 11.69 2.19 20.42
C ILE A 2 11.61 3.66 19.99
N ALA A 3 12.35 4.03 18.96
CA ALA A 3 12.19 5.32 18.30
C ALA A 3 11.13 5.16 17.20
N VAL A 4 10.01 5.87 17.33
CA VAL A 4 8.98 5.96 16.28
C VAL A 4 9.11 7.33 15.64
N VAL A 5 9.33 7.37 14.33
CA VAL A 5 9.29 8.61 13.57
C VAL A 5 8.16 8.53 12.57
N THR A 6 7.28 9.54 12.61
CA THR A 6 6.12 9.64 11.71
C THR A 6 6.30 10.83 10.78
N PHE A 7 6.15 10.59 9.49
CA PHE A 7 6.24 11.61 8.47
C PHE A 7 4.95 11.66 7.66
N ARG A 8 4.48 12.88 7.36
CA ARG A 8 3.35 13.10 6.47
C ARG A 8 3.83 13.82 5.23
N ALA A 9 3.86 13.11 4.10
CA ALA A 9 4.14 13.70 2.81
C ALA A 9 2.82 14.09 2.14
N LYS A 10 2.72 15.33 1.65
CA LYS A 10 1.61 15.77 0.79
C LYS A 10 2.17 15.92 -0.62
N ASN A 11 1.78 15.04 -1.54
CA ASN A 11 2.17 15.17 -2.93
C ASN A 11 1.21 16.16 -3.65
N THR A 12 1.74 17.31 -4.08
CA THR A 12 1.00 18.36 -4.77
C THR A 12 1.29 18.34 -6.26
N PHE A 13 0.62 17.46 -7.00
CA PHE A 13 0.50 17.56 -8.47
C PHE A 13 -0.97 17.77 -8.87
N ILE A 14 -1.19 18.40 -10.02
CA ILE A 14 -2.43 19.05 -10.47
C ILE A 14 -3.50 18.02 -10.90
N ALA A 15 -4.77 18.30 -10.57
CA ALA A 15 -6.05 17.70 -11.03
C ALA A 15 -6.28 16.17 -10.97
N SER A 16 -5.30 15.36 -10.58
CA SER A 16 -5.45 13.89 -10.48
C SER A 16 -5.76 13.43 -9.06
N LEU A 17 -6.44 12.28 -8.93
CA LEU A 17 -6.72 11.58 -7.67
C LEU A 17 -5.47 11.56 -6.78
N ARG A 18 -5.51 12.28 -5.66
CA ARG A 18 -4.35 12.43 -4.77
C ARG A 18 -4.31 11.29 -3.76
N TRP A 19 -3.17 10.63 -3.70
CA TRP A 19 -2.82 9.76 -2.58
C TRP A 19 -2.52 10.62 -1.36
N THR A 20 -3.24 10.35 -0.27
CA THR A 20 -2.78 10.76 1.05
C THR A 20 -1.88 9.65 1.56
N GLU A 21 -0.65 9.98 1.95
CA GLU A 21 0.30 9.02 2.47
C GLU A 21 0.73 9.39 3.89
N ASN A 22 0.79 8.40 4.76
CA ASN A 22 1.39 8.49 6.07
C ASN A 22 2.47 7.42 6.18
N TRP A 23 3.67 7.83 6.60
CA TRP A 23 4.81 6.95 6.76
C TRP A 23 5.19 6.87 8.24
N SER A 24 5.56 5.67 8.66
CA SER A 24 6.13 5.42 9.99
C SER A 24 7.34 4.50 9.85
N ALA A 25 8.35 4.72 10.68
CA ALA A 25 9.56 3.90 10.72
C ALA A 25 9.85 3.44 12.15
N ARG A 26 10.39 2.23 12.29
CA ARG A 26 10.76 1.62 13.57
C ARG A 26 11.97 0.72 13.44
N ILE A 27 12.73 0.59 14.52
CA ILE A 27 13.80 -0.41 14.62
C ILE A 27 13.34 -1.49 15.60
N LEU A 28 13.23 -2.73 15.12
CA LEU A 28 12.82 -3.91 15.90
C LEU A 28 13.87 -5.00 15.69
N GLU A 29 14.39 -5.59 16.77
CA GLU A 29 15.46 -6.60 16.71
C GLU A 29 16.66 -6.18 15.84
N ASP A 30 17.11 -4.92 16.00
CA ASP A 30 18.22 -4.38 15.21
C ASP A 30 17.95 -4.32 13.68
N LYS A 31 16.68 -4.36 13.28
CA LYS A 31 16.23 -4.26 11.88
C LYS A 31 15.30 -3.08 11.69
N LEU A 32 15.45 -2.40 10.55
CA LEU A 32 14.57 -1.30 10.19
C LEU A 32 13.29 -1.83 9.53
N PHE A 33 12.16 -1.33 10.00
CA PHE A 33 10.85 -1.54 9.42
C PHE A 33 10.25 -0.20 9.00
N LEU A 34 9.55 -0.20 7.87
CA LEU A 34 8.72 0.92 7.42
C LEU A 34 7.27 0.49 7.31
N SER A 35 6.36 1.37 7.67
CA SER A 35 4.94 1.28 7.35
C SER A 35 4.54 2.48 6.51
N ALA A 36 3.78 2.23 5.45
CA ALA A 36 3.20 3.28 4.62
C ALA A 36 1.71 3.02 4.44
N THR A 37 0.88 3.90 4.97
CA THR A 37 -0.58 3.90 4.77
C THR A 37 -0.91 4.91 3.69
N ARG A 38 -1.55 4.44 2.63
CA ARG A 38 -1.92 5.22 1.47
C ARG A 38 -3.42 5.16 1.26
N THR A 39 -4.04 6.30 1.07
CA THR A 39 -5.48 6.40 0.89
C THR A 39 -5.79 7.22 -0.35
N VAL A 40 -6.69 6.69 -1.17
CA VAL A 40 -7.21 7.35 -2.36
C VAL A 40 -8.73 7.24 -2.37
N ASN A 41 -9.39 8.31 -2.79
CA ASN A 41 -10.83 8.33 -2.97
C ASN A 41 -11.19 8.93 -4.32
N GLY A 42 -12.31 8.49 -4.88
CA GLY A 42 -12.80 8.92 -6.18
C GLY A 42 -13.99 8.07 -6.62
N THR A 43 -14.49 8.28 -7.83
CA THR A 43 -15.45 7.33 -8.39
C THR A 43 -14.80 6.02 -8.79
N GLY A 44 -15.62 5.00 -9.02
CA GLY A 44 -15.15 3.69 -9.47
C GLY A 44 -14.26 3.81 -10.71
N GLN A 45 -14.72 4.52 -11.74
CA GLN A 45 -13.99 4.62 -13.00
C GLN A 45 -12.69 5.43 -12.86
N GLU A 46 -12.76 6.61 -12.22
CA GLU A 46 -11.57 7.45 -12.02
C GLU A 46 -10.46 6.68 -11.27
N LEU A 47 -10.84 5.94 -10.22
CA LEU A 47 -9.90 5.14 -9.44
C LEU A 47 -9.33 3.97 -10.22
N ARG A 48 -10.18 3.26 -10.99
CA ARG A 48 -9.73 2.15 -11.84
C ARG A 48 -8.71 2.63 -12.87
N ASP A 49 -9.03 3.71 -13.57
CA ASP A 49 -8.12 4.32 -14.55
C ASP A 49 -6.78 4.73 -13.92
N ALA A 50 -6.81 5.26 -12.69
CA ALA A 50 -5.60 5.69 -12.00
C ALA A 50 -4.76 4.50 -11.51
N ILE A 51 -5.40 3.41 -11.08
CA ILE A 51 -4.75 2.14 -10.71
C ILE A 51 -4.13 1.48 -11.95
N ASP A 52 -4.87 1.36 -13.05
CA ASP A 52 -4.44 0.71 -14.30
C ASP A 52 -3.26 1.42 -14.96
N LYS A 53 -3.19 2.75 -14.83
CA LYS A 53 -2.05 3.53 -15.34
C LYS A 53 -0.76 3.32 -14.53
N GLY A 54 -0.75 2.41 -13.55
CA GLY A 54 0.45 2.06 -12.79
C GLY A 54 0.99 3.21 -11.93
N ARG A 55 0.17 4.22 -11.63
CA ARG A 55 0.60 5.41 -10.87
C ARG A 55 0.92 5.11 -9.42
N TYR A 56 0.57 3.91 -8.98
CA TYR A 56 0.41 3.54 -7.59
C TYR A 56 1.05 2.19 -7.35
N SER A 57 2.17 2.22 -6.62
CA SER A 57 2.96 1.04 -6.29
C SER A 57 3.03 0.86 -4.78
N ILE A 58 2.80 -0.35 -4.30
CA ILE A 58 2.98 -0.75 -2.90
C ILE A 58 4.47 -0.88 -2.59
N CYS A 59 5.19 -1.55 -3.49
CA CYS A 59 6.65 -1.65 -3.55
C CYS A 59 7.09 -1.60 -5.02
N GLY A 60 8.39 -1.66 -5.30
CA GLY A 60 8.91 -1.72 -6.69
C GLY A 60 8.43 -2.91 -7.52
N HIS A 61 7.80 -3.91 -6.89
CA HIS A 61 7.37 -5.16 -7.51
C HIS A 61 5.85 -5.37 -7.59
N VAL A 62 5.08 -4.61 -6.80
CA VAL A 62 3.63 -4.76 -6.69
C VAL A 62 3.00 -3.41 -6.94
N ASP A 63 2.34 -3.30 -8.08
CA ASP A 63 1.43 -2.18 -8.36
C ASP A 63 0.03 -2.46 -7.79
N MET A 64 -0.79 -1.42 -7.69
CA MET A 64 -2.17 -1.54 -7.24
C MET A 64 -3.04 -2.37 -8.19
N ALA A 65 -2.68 -2.47 -9.47
CA ALA A 65 -3.41 -3.28 -10.45
C ALA A 65 -3.14 -4.78 -10.26
N MET A 66 -2.12 -5.17 -9.49
CA MET A 66 -1.85 -6.57 -9.09
C MET A 66 -2.55 -6.98 -7.79
N VAL A 67 -3.17 -6.06 -7.06
CA VAL A 67 -3.82 -6.34 -5.77
C VAL A 67 -5.11 -7.12 -6.00
N SER A 68 -5.12 -8.38 -5.58
CA SER A 68 -6.24 -9.29 -5.85
C SER A 68 -7.52 -8.81 -5.19
N ALA A 69 -7.43 -8.25 -3.97
CA ALA A 69 -8.58 -7.74 -3.23
C ALA A 69 -9.34 -6.58 -3.89
N LEU A 70 -8.77 -5.94 -4.92
CA LEU A 70 -9.42 -4.86 -5.67
C LEU A 70 -10.14 -5.33 -6.92
N HIS A 71 -9.93 -6.57 -7.35
CA HIS A 71 -10.53 -7.07 -8.58
C HIS A 71 -11.84 -7.82 -8.29
N PRO A 72 -12.91 -7.49 -9.02
CA PRO A 72 -14.12 -8.32 -9.01
C PRO A 72 -13.80 -9.73 -9.50
N SER A 73 -14.37 -10.73 -8.82
CA SER A 73 -14.52 -12.05 -9.44
C SER A 73 -15.35 -11.89 -10.72
N THR A 74 -15.16 -12.81 -11.67
CA THR A 74 -15.72 -12.77 -13.04
C THR A 74 -17.25 -12.60 -13.14
N LEU A 75 -17.96 -12.58 -12.01
CA LEU A 75 -19.41 -12.49 -11.90
C LEU A 75 -19.92 -11.14 -11.35
N SER A 76 -19.05 -10.22 -10.91
CA SER A 76 -19.48 -8.92 -10.39
C SER A 76 -19.45 -7.83 -11.46
N THR A 77 -20.55 -7.08 -11.57
CA THR A 77 -20.66 -5.89 -12.44
C THR A 77 -19.98 -4.65 -11.85
N GLY A 78 -19.43 -4.73 -10.63
CA GLY A 78 -18.76 -3.63 -9.96
C GLY A 78 -17.28 -3.50 -10.33
N LEU A 79 -16.76 -2.27 -10.39
CA LEU A 79 -15.33 -2.01 -10.65
C LEU A 79 -14.41 -2.41 -9.49
N PHE A 80 -14.96 -2.50 -8.27
CA PHE A 80 -14.27 -2.90 -7.05
C PHE A 80 -15.19 -3.79 -6.20
N VAL A 81 -14.58 -4.63 -5.37
CA VAL A 81 -15.29 -5.43 -4.35
C VAL A 81 -14.97 -4.83 -2.99
N PRO A 82 -15.98 -4.58 -2.12
CA PRO A 82 -15.70 -4.14 -0.76
C PRO A 82 -14.87 -5.17 -0.02
N CYS A 83 -13.79 -4.74 0.61
CA CYS A 83 -12.92 -5.59 1.40
C CYS A 83 -12.41 -4.82 2.63
N ARG A 84 -12.09 -5.53 3.71
CA ARG A 84 -11.52 -4.97 4.92
C ARG A 84 -10.27 -5.74 5.29
N ASP A 85 -9.16 -5.02 5.38
CA ASP A 85 -7.85 -5.50 5.81
C ASP A 85 -7.42 -6.80 5.12
N ALA A 86 -7.74 -6.95 3.83
CA ALA A 86 -7.35 -8.10 3.02
C ALA A 86 -5.82 -8.15 2.97
N ILE A 87 -5.24 -9.21 3.54
CA ILE A 87 -3.80 -9.39 3.66
C ILE A 87 -3.29 -10.01 2.38
N GLU A 88 -2.20 -9.46 1.85
CA GLU A 88 -1.45 -10.01 0.74
C GLU A 88 0.06 -9.74 0.96
N SER A 89 0.91 -10.26 0.08
CA SER A 89 2.35 -10.08 0.19
C SER A 89 3.05 -10.02 -1.17
N CYS A 90 4.17 -9.30 -1.20
CA CYS A 90 5.08 -9.36 -2.34
C CYS A 90 5.89 -10.67 -2.29
N ASN A 91 5.97 -11.36 -3.43
CA ASN A 91 6.76 -12.59 -3.57
C ASN A 91 8.25 -12.34 -3.91
N ARG A 92 8.68 -11.08 -4.04
CA ARG A 92 10.07 -10.70 -4.35
C ARG A 92 10.79 -9.96 -3.22
N CYS A 93 10.07 -9.22 -2.40
CA CYS A 93 10.64 -8.49 -1.27
C CYS A 93 9.89 -8.79 0.03
N LEU A 94 10.47 -8.40 1.15
CA LEU A 94 9.87 -8.56 2.48
C LEU A 94 8.86 -7.43 2.74
N THR A 95 7.83 -7.40 1.89
CA THR A 95 6.70 -6.47 2.00
C THR A 95 5.41 -7.25 2.16
N ASP A 96 4.73 -7.03 3.28
CA ASP A 96 3.33 -7.41 3.45
C ASP A 96 2.45 -6.18 3.30
N TYR A 97 1.20 -6.35 2.88
CA TYR A 97 0.27 -5.24 2.80
C TYR A 97 -1.16 -5.67 3.12
N THR A 98 -1.95 -4.71 3.58
CA THR A 98 -3.39 -4.86 3.80
C THR A 98 -4.14 -3.87 2.95
N THR A 99 -5.19 -4.33 2.29
CA THR A 99 -6.08 -3.51 1.47
C THR A 99 -7.47 -3.45 2.08
N THR A 100 -8.01 -2.24 2.16
CA THR A 100 -9.40 -1.96 2.52
C THR A 100 -10.02 -1.14 1.41
N ALA A 101 -11.12 -1.63 0.84
CA ALA A 101 -11.91 -0.94 -0.16
C ALA A 101 -13.33 -0.77 0.36
N GLU A 102 -13.77 0.48 0.51
CA GLU A 102 -15.09 0.81 1.04
C GLU A 102 -15.83 1.73 0.07
N GLN A 103 -17.09 1.44 -0.19
CA GLN A 103 -17.97 2.39 -0.87
C GLN A 103 -18.49 3.41 0.14
N ARG A 104 -18.48 4.69 -0.24
CA ARG A 104 -19.01 5.81 0.53
C ARG A 104 -19.97 6.61 -0.33
N PHE A 105 -20.91 7.29 0.31
CA PHE A 105 -21.82 8.21 -0.37
C PHE A 105 -21.46 9.62 0.06
N ILE A 106 -21.18 10.48 -0.92
CA ILE A 106 -20.91 11.89 -0.70
C ILE A 106 -22.07 12.73 -1.21
N ASN A 107 -22.47 13.71 -0.40
CA ASN A 107 -23.46 14.70 -0.79
C ASN A 107 -22.74 15.86 -1.49
N ILE A 108 -23.04 16.06 -2.76
CA ILE A 108 -22.52 17.14 -3.58
C ILE A 108 -23.64 18.18 -3.73
N LYS A 109 -23.33 19.42 -3.35
CA LYS A 109 -24.20 20.56 -3.62
C LYS A 109 -23.83 21.14 -4.98
N ASP A 110 -24.76 21.08 -5.92
CA ASP A 110 -24.62 21.71 -7.24
C ASP A 110 -25.73 22.75 -7.41
N GLY A 111 -25.41 24.00 -7.06
CA GLY A 111 -26.40 25.07 -6.95
C GLY A 111 -27.48 24.75 -5.91
N LYS A 112 -28.73 24.54 -6.38
CA LYS A 112 -29.88 24.18 -5.55
C LYS A 112 -30.11 22.66 -5.42
N LEU A 113 -29.40 21.84 -6.20
CA LEU A 113 -29.55 20.40 -6.19
C LEU A 113 -28.62 19.76 -5.16
N ASN A 114 -29.17 18.83 -4.37
CA ASN A 114 -28.39 17.93 -3.51
C ASN A 114 -28.27 16.58 -4.23
N LEU A 115 -27.09 16.31 -4.79
CA LEU A 115 -26.80 15.04 -5.45
C LEU A 115 -26.07 14.12 -4.49
N THR A 116 -26.48 12.86 -4.41
CA THR A 116 -25.73 11.82 -3.71
C THR A 116 -24.92 11.04 -4.74
N ARG A 117 -23.59 11.02 -4.60
CA ARG A 117 -22.69 10.26 -5.48
C ARG A 117 -22.00 9.17 -4.69
N ALA A 118 -22.04 7.95 -5.21
CA ALA A 118 -21.23 6.86 -4.68
C ALA A 118 -19.77 7.07 -5.09
N CYS A 119 -18.86 7.01 -4.11
CA CYS A 119 -17.42 7.03 -4.29
C CYS A 119 -16.80 5.80 -3.60
N TRP A 120 -15.57 5.49 -3.96
CA TRP A 120 -14.78 4.48 -3.27
C TRP A 120 -13.68 5.16 -2.46
N LEU A 121 -13.37 4.57 -1.32
CA LEU A 121 -12.18 4.85 -0.53
C LEU A 121 -11.35 3.57 -0.51
N ILE A 122 -10.16 3.63 -1.11
CA ILE A 122 -9.19 2.54 -1.08
C ILE A 122 -8.06 2.95 -0.16
N THR A 123 -7.80 2.13 0.84
CA THR A 123 -6.69 2.27 1.78
C THR A 123 -5.78 1.06 1.69
N VAL A 124 -4.49 1.31 1.48
CA VAL A 124 -3.47 0.27 1.49
C VAL A 124 -2.41 0.62 2.52
N THR A 125 -2.20 -0.29 3.46
CA THR A 125 -1.10 -0.19 4.42
C THR A 125 -0.06 -1.24 4.10
N SER A 126 1.15 -0.80 3.78
CA SER A 126 2.28 -1.66 3.44
C SER A 126 3.32 -1.66 4.56
N TYR A 127 3.87 -2.82 4.87
CA TYR A 127 4.86 -3.06 5.91
C TYR A 127 6.10 -3.65 5.26
N HIS A 128 7.25 -2.98 5.42
CA HIS A 128 8.51 -3.33 4.77
C HIS A 128 9.57 -3.65 5.81
N ARG A 129 10.33 -4.73 5.61
CA ARG A 129 11.51 -5.07 6.42
C ARG A 129 12.79 -4.86 5.63
N LEU A 130 13.60 -3.89 6.04
CA LEU A 130 14.73 -3.36 5.26
C LEU A 130 16.10 -3.93 5.66
N GLY A 131 16.10 -5.00 6.45
CA GLY A 131 17.33 -5.55 7.00
C GLY A 131 17.84 -4.74 8.19
N SER A 132 19.14 -4.79 8.46
CA SER A 132 19.72 -4.21 9.69
C SER A 132 19.79 -2.69 9.70
N GLY A 133 19.48 -2.01 8.57
CA GLY A 133 19.57 -0.55 8.45
C GLY A 133 21.00 0.01 8.51
N ARG A 134 22.02 -0.84 8.72
CA ARG A 134 23.42 -0.43 8.95
C ARG A 134 24.28 -0.47 7.69
N SER A 135 23.79 -1.06 6.61
CA SER A 135 24.51 -1.12 5.33
C SER A 135 23.67 -0.48 4.22
N PRO A 136 24.14 0.62 3.59
CA PRO A 136 23.48 1.18 2.40
C PRO A 136 23.56 0.22 1.20
N LEU A 137 24.40 -0.82 1.27
CA LEU A 137 24.55 -1.88 0.28
C LEU A 137 23.64 -3.09 0.56
N ASP A 138 22.85 -3.09 1.65
CA ASP A 138 21.86 -4.17 1.85
C ASP A 138 20.87 -4.11 0.68
N VAL A 139 20.81 -5.20 -0.08
CA VAL A 139 19.96 -5.38 -1.26
C VAL A 139 18.48 -5.08 -0.97
N LYS A 140 18.06 -5.18 0.30
CA LYS A 140 16.71 -4.84 0.75
C LYS A 140 16.40 -3.35 0.67
N TRP A 141 17.40 -2.48 0.84
CA TRP A 141 17.26 -1.04 0.62
C TRP A 141 17.13 -0.70 -0.86
N HIS A 142 17.98 -1.31 -1.69
CA HIS A 142 17.93 -1.10 -3.13
C HIS A 142 16.58 -1.50 -3.73
N ALA A 143 15.98 -2.59 -3.26
CA ALA A 143 14.64 -3.02 -3.70
C ALA A 143 13.53 -1.97 -3.47
N LEU A 144 13.72 -1.01 -2.58
CA LEU A 144 12.78 0.10 -2.35
C LEU A 144 13.17 1.40 -3.03
N ALA A 145 14.46 1.70 -3.11
CA ALA A 145 14.96 2.93 -3.70
C ALA A 145 14.86 2.92 -5.23
N THR A 146 15.03 1.76 -5.87
CA THR A 146 15.14 1.66 -7.32
C THR A 146 13.78 1.44 -7.96
N ARG A 147 13.09 2.54 -8.31
CA ARG A 147 11.94 2.46 -9.23
C ARG A 147 12.44 2.12 -10.63
N GLY A 148 12.02 0.97 -11.17
CA GLY A 148 12.05 0.72 -12.61
C GLY A 148 13.24 -0.09 -13.14
N ILE A 149 14.24 -0.42 -12.33
CA ILE A 149 15.16 -1.51 -12.70
C ILE A 149 14.53 -2.78 -12.13
N ARG A 150 13.97 -3.61 -13.01
CA ARG A 150 13.64 -5.00 -12.70
C ARG A 150 14.94 -5.68 -12.33
N ASP A 151 15.37 -5.54 -11.09
CA ASP A 151 16.60 -6.15 -10.63
C ASP A 151 16.31 -7.64 -10.54
N LEU A 152 16.60 -8.34 -11.66
CA LEU A 152 16.48 -9.78 -11.85
C LEU A 152 17.33 -10.57 -10.83
N ARG A 153 18.11 -9.87 -10.00
CA ARG A 153 18.99 -10.42 -8.97
C ARG A 153 18.32 -10.57 -7.61
N THR A 154 17.08 -10.10 -7.43
CA THR A 154 16.36 -10.35 -6.17
C THR A 154 15.94 -11.82 -6.12
N THR A 155 16.48 -12.56 -5.16
CA THR A 155 15.99 -13.90 -4.87
C THR A 155 14.52 -13.79 -4.44
N PRO A 156 13.65 -14.70 -4.90
CA PRO A 156 12.26 -14.72 -4.45
C PRO A 156 12.18 -14.75 -2.92
N ARG A 157 11.10 -14.18 -2.38
CA ARG A 157 10.79 -14.29 -0.96
C ARG A 157 10.73 -15.76 -0.58
N ASP A 158 11.52 -16.13 0.41
CA ASP A 158 11.44 -17.45 1.03
C ASP A 158 10.13 -17.54 1.83
N MET A 159 9.10 -18.15 1.24
CA MET A 159 7.77 -18.27 1.86
C MET A 159 7.74 -19.26 3.03
N ILE A 160 8.77 -20.11 3.18
CA ILE A 160 8.90 -20.99 4.35
C ILE A 160 9.39 -20.18 5.54
N ARG A 161 10.41 -19.34 5.34
CA ARG A 161 10.97 -18.49 6.41
C ARG A 161 10.15 -17.23 6.68
N TYR A 162 9.48 -16.72 5.67
CA TYR A 162 8.71 -15.47 5.72
C TYR A 162 7.35 -15.67 5.05
N PRO A 163 6.42 -16.43 5.67
CA PRO A 163 5.07 -16.57 5.14
C PRO A 163 4.35 -15.22 5.05
N GLN A 164 3.27 -15.17 4.29
CA GLN A 164 2.46 -13.95 4.14
C GLN A 164 2.00 -13.44 5.51
N GLY A 165 2.17 -12.14 5.77
CA GLY A 165 1.74 -11.48 7.00
C GLY A 165 2.81 -11.38 8.09
N THR A 166 3.90 -12.15 8.03
CA THR A 166 4.96 -12.14 9.05
C THR A 166 5.57 -10.76 9.30
N VAL A 167 5.82 -9.94 8.27
CA VAL A 167 6.37 -8.59 8.43
C VAL A 167 5.37 -7.68 9.14
N ARG A 168 4.08 -7.81 8.82
CA ARG A 168 2.99 -7.08 9.49
C ARG A 168 2.85 -7.49 10.96
N GLU A 169 2.97 -8.79 11.26
CA GLU A 169 2.88 -9.31 12.63
C GLU A 169 3.99 -8.75 13.51
N VAL A 170 5.25 -8.82 13.05
CA VAL A 170 6.40 -8.23 13.77
C VAL A 170 6.21 -6.73 13.97
N TRP A 171 5.69 -6.01 12.96
CA TRP A 171 5.36 -4.58 13.12
C TRP A 171 4.36 -4.34 14.25
N LYS A 172 3.27 -5.13 14.31
CA LYS A 172 2.20 -5.00 15.32
C LYS A 172 2.67 -5.40 16.72
N GLU A 173 3.55 -6.39 16.84
CA GLU A 173 4.16 -6.74 18.12
C GLU A 173 4.97 -5.55 18.67
N GLY A 174 5.70 -4.86 17.79
CA GLY A 174 6.39 -3.61 18.12
C GLY A 174 5.47 -2.41 18.41
N GLU A 175 4.13 -2.52 18.27
CA GLU A 175 3.16 -1.51 18.75
C GLU A 175 2.77 -1.71 20.20
N LYS A 176 2.98 -2.91 20.74
CA LYS A 176 2.60 -3.27 22.11
C LYS A 176 3.73 -3.08 23.12
N ALA A 177 4.97 -2.95 22.64
CA ALA A 177 6.18 -2.77 23.43
C ALA A 177 6.50 -1.28 23.64
#